data_AF-A0A4R9ER21-F1
#
_entry.id   AF-A0A4R9ER21-F1
#
_cell.length_a   1.000
_cell.length_b   1.000
_cell.length_c   1.000
_cell.angle_alpha   90.00
_cell.angle_beta   90.00
_cell.angle_gamma   90.00
#
_symmetry.space_group_name_H-M   'P 1'
#
loop_
_entity.id
_entity.type
_entity.pdbx_description
1 polymer ?
#
loop_
_entity_poly.entity_id
_entity_poly.type
_entity_poly.pdbx_seq_one_letter_code
_entity_poly.pdbx_strand_id
1 'polypeptide(L)'
;MNARIGQGTSRTEGSTGTGGPTQHLHYELHLPHPVEKVWAAVASPEGLPGWLAAADVLEPRLGGAVTLRWLNGDEAASHSGHITAWDLEHVAEYTIDLHGRCRFHLEPADAKTGTTVRFTNEFTGDDELRLDCLAGWHNHFEFLADALDGHPKDWSTWSLDRWRELREQYAQG
;
A
#
# COMPACT_ATOMS: atom_id res chain seq x y z
N MET A 1 -1.80 22.53 -1.64
CA MET A 1 -0.58 21.85 -1.16
C MET A 1 -0.49 20.54 -1.94
N ASN A 2 0.69 20.08 -2.32
CA ASN A 2 0.83 18.81 -3.07
C ASN A 2 1.06 17.65 -2.09
N ALA A 3 0.64 16.45 -2.48
CA ALA A 3 0.98 15.23 -1.76
C ALA A 3 2.50 15.07 -1.65
N ARG A 4 2.96 14.51 -0.53
CA ARG A 4 4.37 14.14 -0.33
C ARG A 4 4.43 12.67 0.11
N ILE A 5 5.15 11.88 -0.67
CA ILE A 5 5.44 10.48 -0.37
C ILE A 5 6.83 10.47 0.23
N GLY A 6 6.94 10.12 1.51
CA GLY A 6 8.24 9.97 2.17
C GLY A 6 9.03 8.83 1.54
N GLN A 7 10.36 8.93 1.59
CA GLN A 7 11.23 7.85 1.17
C GLN A 7 10.97 6.62 2.05
N GLY A 8 10.53 5.54 1.42
CA GLY A 8 10.38 4.24 2.09
C GLY A 8 11.64 3.80 2.82
N THR A 9 11.47 3.22 4.00
CA THR A 9 12.56 2.63 4.77
C THR A 9 12.25 1.17 5.06
N SER A 10 13.29 0.37 5.31
CA SER A 10 13.12 -1.06 5.57
C SER A 10 13.98 -1.54 6.73
N ARG A 11 13.47 -2.53 7.46
CA ARG A 11 14.23 -3.32 8.42
C ARG A 11 14.08 -4.79 8.07
N THR A 12 15.19 -5.51 8.12
CA THR A 12 15.21 -6.97 7.98
C THR A 12 15.40 -7.59 9.36
N GLU A 13 14.50 -8.47 9.74
CA GLU A 13 14.60 -9.30 10.93
C GLU A 13 15.06 -10.71 10.53
N GLY A 14 16.07 -11.20 11.24
CA GLY A 14 16.65 -12.51 10.97
C GLY A 14 15.61 -13.62 11.09
N SER A 15 15.77 -14.67 10.28
CA SER A 15 14.87 -15.82 10.33
C SER A 15 14.95 -16.54 11.68
N THR A 16 13.80 -16.84 12.27
CA THR A 16 13.67 -17.75 13.41
C THR A 16 13.03 -19.06 12.95
N GLY A 17 13.74 -19.83 12.10
CA GLY A 17 13.28 -21.17 11.67
C GLY A 17 13.63 -21.49 10.22
N THR A 18 12.79 -22.28 9.56
CA THR A 18 12.94 -22.72 8.15
C THR A 18 12.46 -21.68 7.12
N GLY A 19 12.04 -20.49 7.55
CA GLY A 19 11.59 -19.40 6.66
C GLY A 19 12.74 -18.48 6.21
N GLY A 20 12.50 -17.66 5.19
CA GLY A 20 13.36 -16.51 4.87
C GLY A 20 13.31 -15.43 5.94
N PRO A 21 14.12 -14.35 5.83
CA PRO A 21 14.03 -13.25 6.78
C PRO A 21 12.69 -12.51 6.64
N THR A 22 12.25 -11.89 7.74
CA THR A 22 11.07 -11.02 7.72
C THR A 22 11.50 -9.62 7.35
N GLN A 23 10.86 -9.06 6.33
CA GLN A 23 11.06 -7.70 5.87
C GLN A 23 9.94 -6.81 6.42
N HIS A 24 10.31 -5.64 6.93
CA HIS A 24 9.39 -4.63 7.42
C HIS A 24 9.64 -3.32 6.69
N LEU A 25 8.70 -2.90 5.84
CA LEU A 25 8.74 -1.62 5.12
C LEU A 25 7.91 -0.58 5.86
N HIS A 26 8.36 0.68 5.79
CA HIS A 26 7.70 1.82 6.42
C HIS A 26 7.68 3.03 5.49
N TYR A 27 6.53 3.68 5.37
CA TYR A 27 6.34 4.94 4.65
C TYR A 27 5.54 5.92 5.50
N GLU A 28 5.84 7.20 5.34
CA GLU A 28 4.99 8.29 5.82
C GLU A 28 4.53 9.12 4.61
N LEU A 29 3.22 9.25 4.45
CA LEU A 29 2.60 10.03 3.37
C LEU A 29 1.92 11.25 4.00
N HIS A 30 2.14 12.42 3.43
CA HIS A 30 1.37 13.62 3.76
C HIS A 30 0.44 13.94 2.59
N LEU A 31 -0.85 13.72 2.78
CA LEU A 31 -1.87 13.85 1.76
C LEU A 31 -2.73 15.09 2.06
N PRO A 32 -2.86 16.04 1.13
CA PRO A 32 -3.62 17.28 1.30
C PRO A 32 -5.14 17.04 1.12
N HIS A 33 -5.64 15.96 1.73
CA HIS A 33 -7.02 15.53 1.68
C HIS A 33 -7.52 15.18 3.08
N PRO A 34 -8.81 15.39 3.36
CA PRO A 34 -9.41 15.07 4.65
C PRO A 34 -9.42 13.55 4.88
N VAL A 35 -9.40 13.13 6.16
CA VAL A 35 -9.23 11.73 6.56
C VAL A 35 -10.31 10.84 5.94
N GLU A 36 -11.55 11.30 5.86
CA GLU A 36 -12.68 10.55 5.31
C GLU A 36 -12.44 10.18 3.84
N LYS A 37 -11.79 11.06 3.07
CA LYS A 37 -11.46 10.82 1.66
C LYS A 37 -10.29 9.85 1.52
N VAL A 38 -9.26 9.98 2.35
CA VAL A 38 -8.11 9.07 2.36
C VAL A 38 -8.53 7.67 2.83
N TRP A 39 -9.38 7.61 3.85
CA TRP A 39 -9.99 6.38 4.34
C TRP A 39 -10.78 5.68 3.23
N ALA A 40 -11.67 6.40 2.53
CA ALA A 40 -12.39 5.82 1.41
C ALA A 40 -11.43 5.26 0.33
N ALA A 41 -10.31 5.92 0.05
CA ALA A 41 -9.35 5.42 -0.94
C ALA A 41 -8.65 4.11 -0.52
N VAL A 42 -8.31 3.94 0.77
CA VAL A 42 -7.52 2.78 1.24
C VAL A 42 -8.35 1.65 1.87
N ALA A 43 -9.61 1.92 2.20
CA ALA A 43 -10.46 1.06 3.04
C ALA A 43 -11.86 0.82 2.43
N SER A 44 -12.01 0.99 1.11
CA SER A 44 -13.27 0.68 0.40
C SER A 44 -13.03 -0.04 -0.93
N PRO A 45 -13.98 -0.87 -1.38
CA PRO A 45 -13.89 -1.52 -2.68
C PRO A 45 -14.02 -0.56 -3.86
N GLU A 46 -14.59 0.63 -3.67
CA GLU A 46 -14.66 1.68 -4.69
C GLU A 46 -13.35 2.47 -4.80
N GLY A 47 -12.62 2.63 -3.70
CA GLY A 47 -11.38 3.43 -3.63
C GLY A 47 -10.13 2.68 -4.08
N LEU A 48 -9.96 1.43 -3.64
CA LEU A 48 -8.78 0.61 -3.92
C LEU A 48 -8.46 0.45 -5.44
N PRO A 49 -9.45 0.27 -6.34
CA PRO A 49 -9.17 0.11 -7.76
C PRO A 49 -8.51 1.33 -8.42
N GLY A 50 -8.65 2.51 -7.82
CA GLY A 50 -8.08 3.74 -8.38
C GLY A 50 -6.56 3.83 -8.28
N TRP A 51 -5.93 3.02 -7.42
CA TRP A 51 -4.49 3.14 -7.14
C TRP A 51 -3.79 1.83 -6.80
N LEU A 52 -4.49 0.76 -6.40
CA LEU A 52 -3.88 -0.50 -5.95
C LEU A 52 -4.35 -1.71 -6.78
N ALA A 53 -5.59 -2.13 -6.56
CA ALA A 53 -6.14 -3.38 -7.04
C ALA A 53 -7.68 -3.35 -6.96
N ALA A 54 -8.36 -4.20 -7.73
CA ALA A 54 -9.78 -4.42 -7.53
C ALA A 54 -10.01 -5.20 -6.23
N ALA A 55 -10.90 -4.72 -5.37
CA ALA A 55 -11.29 -5.46 -4.17
C ALA A 55 -12.55 -6.27 -4.45
N ASP A 56 -12.37 -7.51 -4.90
CA ASP A 56 -13.48 -8.42 -5.18
C ASP A 56 -14.19 -8.84 -3.87
N VAL A 57 -13.46 -8.88 -2.74
CA VAL A 57 -13.99 -9.05 -1.39
C VAL A 57 -13.26 -8.13 -0.40
N LEU A 58 -14.01 -7.39 0.42
CA LEU A 58 -13.49 -6.61 1.55
C LEU A 58 -14.55 -6.55 2.65
N GLU A 59 -14.39 -7.33 3.72
CA GLU A 59 -15.30 -7.34 4.86
C GLU A 59 -14.74 -6.49 6.02
N PRO A 60 -15.21 -5.25 6.26
CA PRO A 60 -14.58 -4.26 7.14
C PRO A 60 -14.79 -4.54 8.64
N ARG A 61 -14.25 -5.66 9.12
CA ARG A 61 -14.29 -6.12 10.51
C ARG A 61 -13.13 -7.07 10.78
N LEU A 62 -12.67 -7.15 12.03
CA LEU A 62 -11.64 -8.10 12.44
C LEU A 62 -11.97 -9.53 11.98
N GLY A 63 -11.02 -10.19 11.31
CA GLY A 63 -11.18 -11.52 10.73
C GLY A 63 -12.04 -11.58 9.46
N GLY A 64 -12.51 -10.44 8.95
CA GLY A 64 -13.23 -10.34 7.69
C GLY A 64 -12.37 -10.73 6.50
N ALA A 65 -12.97 -11.37 5.50
CA ALA A 65 -12.26 -11.82 4.30
C ALA A 65 -11.80 -10.63 3.43
N VAL A 66 -10.66 -10.83 2.76
CA VAL A 66 -10.13 -9.92 1.74
C VAL A 66 -9.73 -10.72 0.51
N THR A 67 -10.15 -10.27 -0.67
CA THR A 67 -9.69 -10.79 -1.96
C THR A 67 -9.40 -9.60 -2.87
N LEU A 68 -8.13 -9.40 -3.21
CA LEU A 68 -7.68 -8.36 -4.12
C LEU A 68 -7.22 -8.96 -5.43
N ARG A 69 -7.63 -8.36 -6.54
CA ARG A 69 -7.20 -8.73 -7.88
C ARG A 69 -6.39 -7.61 -8.49
N TRP A 70 -5.12 -7.89 -8.77
CA TRP A 70 -4.21 -6.91 -9.33
C TRP A 70 -4.69 -6.44 -10.70
N LEU A 71 -4.49 -5.15 -10.94
CA LEU A 71 -4.91 -4.47 -12.17
C LEU A 71 -3.70 -4.08 -13.04
N ASN A 72 -2.49 -4.26 -12.52
CA ASN A 72 -1.24 -4.13 -13.23
C ASN A 72 -0.72 -5.51 -13.68
N GLY A 73 -0.03 -5.53 -14.83
CA GLY A 73 0.57 -6.75 -15.41
C GLY A 73 -0.38 -7.54 -16.32
N ASP A 74 0.18 -8.58 -16.97
CA ASP A 74 -0.49 -9.35 -18.03
C ASP A 74 -1.46 -10.41 -17.50
N GLU A 75 -1.38 -10.80 -16.23
CA GLU A 75 -2.30 -11.75 -15.60
C GLU A 75 -2.96 -11.13 -14.36
N ALA A 76 -4.29 -11.03 -14.39
CA ALA A 76 -5.09 -10.55 -13.27
C ALA A 76 -5.12 -11.61 -12.15
N ALA A 77 -4.05 -11.69 -11.38
CA ALA A 77 -3.93 -12.60 -10.26
C ALA A 77 -4.75 -12.09 -9.06
N SER A 78 -5.60 -12.96 -8.52
CA SER A 78 -6.37 -12.72 -7.29
C SER A 78 -5.64 -13.33 -6.10
N HIS A 79 -5.52 -12.54 -5.04
CA HIS A 79 -4.84 -12.89 -3.81
C HIS A 79 -5.75 -12.69 -2.61
N SER A 80 -5.69 -13.62 -1.66
CA SER A 80 -6.64 -13.64 -0.54
C SER A 80 -5.96 -13.44 0.80
N GLY A 81 -6.75 -13.01 1.78
CA GLY A 81 -6.34 -12.87 3.16
C GLY A 81 -7.50 -12.43 4.04
N HIS A 82 -7.19 -11.71 5.12
CA HIS A 82 -8.17 -11.27 6.08
C HIS A 82 -7.76 -9.95 6.76
N ILE A 83 -8.76 -9.23 7.28
CA ILE A 83 -8.57 -8.06 8.13
C ILE A 83 -7.98 -8.47 9.47
N THR A 84 -6.89 -7.84 9.90
CA THR A 84 -6.22 -8.07 11.20
C THR A 84 -6.38 -6.90 12.16
N ALA A 85 -6.75 -5.71 11.68
CA ALA A 85 -7.24 -4.60 12.49
C ALA A 85 -8.15 -3.69 11.66
N TRP A 86 -9.20 -3.17 12.29
CA TRP A 86 -10.13 -2.24 11.66
C TRP A 86 -10.64 -1.24 12.68
N ASP A 87 -10.17 0.00 12.59
CA ASP A 87 -10.65 1.14 13.37
C ASP A 87 -11.08 2.21 12.37
N LEU A 88 -12.37 2.54 12.36
CA LEU A 88 -12.96 3.38 11.32
C LEU A 88 -12.22 4.72 11.25
N GLU A 89 -11.78 5.11 10.05
CA GLU A 89 -11.03 6.35 9.77
C GLU A 89 -9.65 6.46 10.43
N HIS A 90 -9.20 5.43 11.15
CA HIS A 90 -7.91 5.44 11.85
C HIS A 90 -7.00 4.32 11.38
N VAL A 91 -7.48 3.07 11.31
CA VAL A 91 -6.66 1.90 10.99
C VAL A 91 -7.37 0.95 10.03
N ALA A 92 -6.77 0.72 8.86
CA ALA A 92 -7.09 -0.39 7.99
C ALA A 92 -5.88 -1.33 7.93
N GLU A 93 -6.01 -2.55 8.42
CA GLU A 93 -4.95 -3.55 8.38
C GLU A 93 -5.47 -4.89 7.86
N TYR A 94 -4.80 -5.43 6.86
CA TYR A 94 -5.16 -6.70 6.25
C TYR A 94 -3.96 -7.44 5.69
N THR A 95 -4.12 -8.76 5.56
CA THR A 95 -3.14 -9.61 4.90
C THR A 95 -3.53 -9.87 3.46
N ILE A 96 -2.54 -10.11 2.61
CA ILE A 96 -2.67 -10.67 1.27
C ILE A 96 -1.59 -11.74 1.12
N ASP A 97 -1.93 -12.94 0.66
CA ASP A 97 -0.98 -14.07 0.57
C ASP A 97 0.34 -13.74 -0.15
N LEU A 98 0.30 -12.89 -1.17
CA LEU A 98 1.47 -12.44 -1.93
C LEU A 98 2.32 -11.40 -1.20
N HIS A 99 1.70 -10.48 -0.45
CA HIS A 99 2.37 -9.29 0.09
C HIS A 99 2.43 -9.26 1.62
N GLY A 100 1.99 -10.31 2.29
CA GLY A 100 1.95 -10.36 3.75
C GLY A 100 0.96 -9.34 4.31
N ARG A 101 1.33 -8.67 5.42
CA ARG A 101 0.45 -7.77 6.16
C ARG A 101 0.71 -6.33 5.76
N CYS A 102 -0.36 -5.60 5.44
CA CYS A 102 -0.36 -4.18 5.11
C CYS A 102 -1.16 -3.42 6.15
N ARG A 103 -0.60 -2.33 6.70
CA ARG A 103 -1.27 -1.48 7.68
C ARG A 103 -1.25 -0.04 7.23
N PHE A 104 -2.41 0.59 7.18
CA PHE A 104 -2.60 2.03 7.00
C PHE A 104 -3.05 2.61 8.33
N HIS A 105 -2.24 3.47 8.93
CA HIS A 105 -2.63 4.26 10.10
C HIS A 105 -2.78 5.74 9.68
N LEU A 106 -4.00 6.26 9.77
CA LEU A 106 -4.37 7.60 9.35
C LEU A 106 -4.47 8.51 10.57
N GLU A 107 -3.89 9.70 10.48
CA GLU A 107 -4.02 10.76 11.47
C GLU A 107 -4.28 12.09 10.77
N PRO A 108 -5.19 12.95 11.29
CA PRO A 108 -5.30 14.32 10.83
C PRO A 108 -3.97 15.06 10.98
N ALA A 109 -3.44 15.63 9.89
CA ALA A 109 -2.21 16.43 9.92
C ALA A 109 -2.46 17.88 10.36
N ASP A 110 -3.66 18.39 10.06
CA ASP A 110 -4.20 19.65 10.54
C ASP A 110 -5.71 19.49 10.79
N ALA A 111 -6.35 20.48 11.40
CA ALA A 111 -7.71 20.32 11.88
C ALA A 111 -8.78 20.15 10.78
N LYS A 112 -8.48 20.32 9.47
CA LYS A 112 -9.53 20.32 8.41
C LYS A 112 -9.15 19.87 6.99
N THR A 113 -7.88 19.70 6.63
CA THR A 113 -7.49 19.56 5.22
C THR A 113 -6.41 18.54 4.91
N GLY A 114 -5.61 18.10 5.88
CA GLY A 114 -4.51 17.17 5.64
C GLY A 114 -4.62 15.86 6.43
N THR A 115 -4.11 14.78 5.86
CA THR A 115 -3.96 13.46 6.49
C THR A 115 -2.51 13.01 6.41
N THR A 116 -1.96 12.57 7.53
CA THR A 116 -0.72 11.79 7.57
C THR A 116 -1.09 10.32 7.57
N VAL A 117 -0.55 9.56 6.61
CA VAL A 117 -0.68 8.10 6.56
C VAL A 117 0.66 7.49 6.93
N ARG A 118 0.70 6.69 7.98
CA ARG A 118 1.84 5.81 8.27
C ARG A 118 1.50 4.42 7.75
N PHE A 119 2.24 4.00 6.73
CA PHE A 119 2.08 2.70 6.12
C PHE A 119 3.18 1.75 6.58
N THR A 120 2.79 0.53 6.92
CA THR A 120 3.74 -0.57 7.14
C THR A 120 3.39 -1.79 6.31
N ASN A 121 4.42 -2.48 5.82
CA ASN A 121 4.27 -3.77 5.14
C ASN A 121 5.24 -4.80 5.73
N GLU A 122 4.71 -5.93 6.19
CA GLU A 122 5.47 -7.03 6.75
C GLU A 122 5.28 -8.29 5.90
N PHE A 123 6.37 -8.87 5.42
CA PHE A 123 6.36 -10.09 4.61
C PHE A 123 7.67 -10.87 4.76
N THR A 124 7.68 -12.13 4.32
CA THR A 124 8.90 -12.94 4.25
C THR A 124 9.51 -12.83 2.87
N GLY A 125 10.81 -12.50 2.77
CA GLY A 125 11.46 -12.28 1.47
C GLY A 125 12.94 -11.98 1.59
N ASP A 126 13.70 -12.21 0.52
CA ASP A 126 15.10 -11.81 0.43
C ASP A 126 15.26 -10.30 0.18
N ASP A 127 16.50 -9.86 -0.03
CA ASP A 127 16.81 -8.44 -0.23
C ASP A 127 16.31 -7.91 -1.58
N GLU A 128 16.30 -8.75 -2.61
CA GLU A 128 15.78 -8.38 -3.93
C GLU A 128 14.27 -8.14 -3.85
N LEU A 129 13.52 -9.03 -3.20
CA LEU A 129 12.09 -8.83 -2.98
C LEU A 129 11.81 -7.59 -2.11
N ARG A 130 12.67 -7.30 -1.13
CA ARG A 130 12.59 -6.07 -0.32
C ARG A 130 12.69 -4.82 -1.20
N LEU A 131 13.64 -4.77 -2.14
CA LEU A 131 13.79 -3.65 -3.08
C LEU A 131 12.61 -3.55 -4.05
N ASP A 132 12.13 -4.69 -4.56
CA ASP A 132 10.97 -4.75 -5.45
C ASP A 132 9.71 -4.18 -4.78
N CYS A 133 9.46 -4.56 -3.52
CA CYS A 133 8.33 -4.07 -2.74
C CYS A 133 8.47 -2.60 -2.34
N LEU A 134 9.68 -2.11 -2.03
CA LEU A 134 9.91 -0.67 -1.79
C LEU A 134 9.54 0.15 -3.04
N ALA A 135 10.02 -0.25 -4.21
CA ALA A 135 9.69 0.44 -5.45
C ALA A 135 8.20 0.33 -5.80
N GLY A 136 7.61 -0.86 -5.60
CA GLY A 136 6.19 -1.14 -5.84
C GLY A 136 5.28 -0.24 -5.00
N TRP A 137 5.44 -0.25 -3.68
CA TRP A 137 4.63 0.58 -2.79
C TRP A 137 4.79 2.07 -3.07
N HIS A 138 6.02 2.54 -3.31
CA HIS A 138 6.25 3.94 -3.65
C HIS A 138 5.46 4.32 -4.91
N ASN A 139 5.55 3.54 -5.98
CA ASN A 139 4.84 3.84 -7.21
C ASN A 139 3.31 3.79 -7.03
N HIS A 140 2.78 2.83 -6.27
CA HIS A 140 1.36 2.79 -5.94
C HIS A 140 0.92 3.99 -5.09
N PHE A 141 1.77 4.54 -4.21
CA PHE A 141 1.45 5.77 -3.48
C PHE A 141 1.42 7.01 -4.37
N GLU A 142 2.18 7.05 -5.47
CA GLU A 142 2.04 8.09 -6.50
C GLU A 142 0.65 8.00 -7.14
N PHE A 143 0.19 6.80 -7.48
CA PHE A 143 -1.17 6.59 -8.00
C PHE A 143 -2.26 6.93 -6.96
N LEU A 144 -2.01 6.68 -5.67
CA LEU A 144 -2.93 7.06 -4.60
C LEU A 144 -3.07 8.59 -4.53
N ALA A 145 -1.96 9.32 -4.62
CA ALA A 145 -1.98 10.77 -4.65
C ALA A 145 -2.79 11.29 -5.85
N ASP A 146 -2.53 10.77 -7.05
CA ASP A 146 -3.25 11.16 -8.27
C ASP A 146 -4.76 10.83 -8.18
N ALA A 147 -5.10 9.64 -7.67
CA ALA A 147 -6.48 9.22 -7.47
C ALA A 147 -7.23 10.14 -6.49
N LEU A 148 -6.57 10.54 -5.41
CA LEU A 148 -7.13 11.51 -4.46
C LEU A 148 -7.30 12.90 -5.10
N ASP A 149 -6.46 13.29 -6.05
CA ASP A 149 -6.63 14.52 -6.82
C ASP A 149 -7.70 14.42 -7.93
N GLY A 150 -8.37 13.27 -8.05
CA GLY A 150 -9.45 13.03 -9.01
C GLY A 150 -8.98 12.42 -10.34
N HIS A 151 -7.73 11.93 -10.38
CA HIS A 151 -7.12 11.31 -11.55
C HIS A 151 -6.75 9.84 -11.24
N PRO A 152 -7.74 8.94 -11.07
CA PRO A 152 -7.45 7.53 -10.79
C PRO A 152 -6.63 6.90 -11.92
N LYS A 153 -5.81 5.91 -11.58
CA LYS A 153 -4.92 5.24 -12.53
C LYS A 153 -5.72 4.56 -13.65
N ASP A 154 -5.40 4.92 -14.89
CA ASP A 154 -5.73 4.10 -16.05
C ASP A 154 -4.72 2.95 -16.15
N TRP A 155 -5.15 1.75 -15.74
CA TRP A 155 -4.30 0.56 -15.73
C TRP A 155 -3.85 0.10 -17.12
N SER A 156 -4.54 0.49 -18.20
CA SER A 156 -4.10 0.20 -19.58
C SER A 156 -2.82 0.94 -19.97
N THR A 157 -2.49 2.00 -19.24
CA THR A 157 -1.27 2.81 -19.42
C THR A 157 -0.15 2.40 -18.45
N TRP A 158 -0.34 1.33 -17.67
CA TRP A 158 0.66 0.89 -16.72
C TRP A 158 1.91 0.37 -17.42
N SER A 159 3.09 0.75 -16.91
CA SER A 159 4.38 0.26 -17.37
C SER A 159 5.31 0.06 -16.18
N LEU A 160 6.39 -0.70 -16.40
CA LEU A 160 7.42 -0.95 -15.39
C LEU A 160 8.44 0.18 -15.27
N ASP A 161 8.36 1.23 -16.09
CA ASP A 161 9.44 2.22 -16.20
C ASP A 161 9.63 2.98 -14.89
N ARG A 162 8.54 3.49 -14.33
CA ARG A 162 8.59 4.22 -13.04
C ARG A 162 9.03 3.32 -11.89
N TRP A 163 8.57 2.07 -11.88
CA TRP A 163 9.01 1.07 -10.89
C TRP A 163 10.52 0.78 -11.00
N ARG A 164 11.08 0.64 -12.21
CA ARG A 164 12.52 0.41 -12.42
C ARG A 164 13.35 1.57 -11.91
N GLU A 165 12.96 2.80 -12.22
CA GLU A 165 13.63 4.01 -11.72
C GLU A 165 13.64 4.05 -10.19
N LEU A 166 12.50 3.80 -9.54
CA LEU A 166 12.38 3.79 -8.09
C LEU A 166 13.22 2.67 -7.47
N ARG A 167 13.22 1.49 -8.06
CA ARG A 167 14.03 0.35 -7.61
C ARG A 167 15.52 0.66 -7.66
N GLU A 168 15.98 1.27 -8.75
CA GLU A 168 17.38 1.73 -8.88
C GLU A 168 17.74 2.77 -7.82
N GLN A 169 16.83 3.72 -7.52
CA GLN A 169 17.04 4.70 -6.45
C GLN A 169 17.16 4.02 -5.07
N TYR A 170 16.26 3.08 -4.75
CA TYR A 170 16.31 2.32 -3.49
C TYR A 170 17.55 1.43 -3.36
N ALA A 171 18.11 0.96 -4.47
CA ALA A 171 19.36 0.20 -4.48
C ALA A 171 20.60 1.09 -4.23
N GLN A 172 20.50 2.40 -4.48
CA GLN A 172 21.62 3.35 -4.35
C GLN A 172 21.73 4.00 -2.95
N GLY A 173 20.64 4.03 -2.18
CA GLY A 173 20.61 4.54 -0.80
C GLY A 173 20.14 5.98 -0.67
#